data_AF-A0A9E5Q5C8-F1
#
_entry.id   AF-A0A9E5Q5C8-F1
#
_cell.length_a   1.000
_cell.length_b   1.000
_cell.length_c   1.000
_cell.angle_alpha   90.00
_cell.angle_beta   90.00
_cell.angle_gamma   90.00
#
_symmetry.space_group_name_H-M   'P 1'
#
loop_
_entity.id
_entity.type
_entity.pdbx_description
1 polymer ?
#
loop_
_entity_poly.entity_id
_entity_poly.type
_entity_poly.pdbx_seq_one_letter_code
_entity_poly.pdbx_strand_id
1 'polypeptide(L)' 'LKGKKEEIEVFQPLAPDEVESPATQAYREAFAKLAAEEPEAKQSFAALVGQYGDDPLANFHLKRLLAGDTGCRIVFEQK' A
#
# COMPACT_ATOMS: atom_id res chain seq x y z
N LEU A 1 -2.65 -32.53 23.78
CA LEU A 1 -3.34 -32.12 22.54
C LEU A 1 -2.28 -31.78 21.49
N LYS A 2 -2.49 -32.27 20.27
CA LYS A 2 -1.61 -32.14 19.10
C LYS A 2 -1.47 -30.65 18.72
N GLY A 3 -0.25 -30.13 18.76
CA GLY A 3 0.06 -28.76 18.35
C GLY A 3 -0.23 -28.56 16.87
N LYS A 4 -1.31 -27.85 16.55
CA LYS A 4 -1.48 -27.26 15.23
C LYS A 4 -0.66 -25.98 15.20
N LYS A 5 0.61 -26.11 14.82
CA LYS A 5 1.42 -24.99 14.32
C LYS A 5 0.92 -24.76 12.89
N GLU A 6 -0.10 -23.94 12.72
CA GLU A 6 -0.37 -23.35 11.42
C GLU A 6 0.78 -22.37 11.18
N GLU A 7 1.60 -22.64 10.15
CA GLU A 7 2.63 -21.70 9.71
C GLU A 7 1.91 -20.41 9.30
N ILE A 8 2.19 -19.34 10.04
CA ILE A 8 1.83 -18.00 9.60
C ILE A 8 2.82 -17.69 8.48
N GLU A 9 2.32 -17.45 7.27
CA GLU A 9 3.12 -16.86 6.19
C GLU A 9 3.69 -15.53 6.71
N VAL A 10 4.97 -15.56 7.07
CA VAL A 10 5.72 -14.36 7.40
C VAL A 10 6.02 -13.64 6.10
N PHE A 11 5.69 -12.35 6.05
CA PHE A 11 5.93 -11.50 4.89
C PHE A 11 7.42 -11.53 4.53
N GLN A 12 7.75 -12.13 3.39
CA GLN A 12 9.13 -12.23 2.92
C GLN A 12 9.59 -10.83 2.48
N PRO A 13 10.80 -10.38 2.85
CA PRO A 13 11.36 -9.16 2.29
C PRO A 13 11.36 -9.26 0.76
N LEU A 14 10.95 -8.19 0.08
CA LEU A 14 11.02 -8.10 -1.38
C LEU A 14 12.43 -8.44 -1.84
N ALA A 15 12.55 -9.28 -2.88
CA ALA A 15 13.84 -9.53 -3.49
C ALA A 15 14.41 -8.21 -4.04
N PRO A 16 15.75 -8.04 -4.13
CA PRO A 16 16.35 -6.80 -4.63
C PRO A 16 15.79 -6.34 -5.99
N ASP A 17 15.51 -7.28 -6.89
CA ASP A 17 14.93 -6.98 -8.21
C ASP A 17 13.49 -6.45 -8.12
N GLU A 18 12.74 -6.86 -7.10
CA GLU A 18 11.37 -6.37 -6.84
C GLU A 18 11.40 -5.00 -6.17
N VAL A 19 12.41 -4.73 -5.32
CA VAL A 19 12.64 -3.42 -4.72
C VAL A 19 12.90 -2.36 -5.78
N GLU A 20 13.71 -2.70 -6.78
CA GLU A 20 14.07 -1.80 -7.89
C GLU A 20 13.04 -1.79 -9.03
N SER A 21 11.96 -2.56 -8.90
CA SER A 21 10.92 -2.58 -9.92
C SER A 21 10.26 -1.20 -10.06
N PRO A 22 9.85 -0.80 -11.28
CA PRO A 22 9.14 0.46 -11.49
C PRO A 22 7.87 0.61 -10.65
N ALA A 23 7.17 -0.51 -10.38
CA ALA A 23 5.97 -0.54 -9.54
C ALA A 23 6.30 -0.19 -8.09
N THR A 24 7.34 -0.79 -7.51
CA THR A 24 7.77 -0.49 -6.13
C THR A 24 8.27 0.94 -5.98
N GLN A 25 9.03 1.45 -6.95
CA GLN A 25 9.49 2.85 -6.91
C GLN A 25 8.31 3.84 -7.02
N ALA A 26 7.37 3.60 -7.93
CA ALA A 26 6.16 4.41 -8.06
C ALA A 26 5.29 4.37 -6.78
N TYR A 27 5.19 3.20 -6.14
CA TYR A 27 4.52 3.07 -4.83
C TYR A 27 5.22 3.90 -3.76
N ARG A 28 6.56 3.81 -3.66
CA ARG A 28 7.34 4.58 -2.67
C ARG A 28 7.17 6.08 -2.84
N GLU A 29 7.16 6.57 -4.07
CA GLU A 29 6.89 7.99 -4.37
C GLU A 29 5.47 8.39 -3.96
N ALA A 30 4.45 7.62 -4.34
CA ALA A 30 3.06 7.88 -3.94
C ALA A 30 2.89 7.88 -2.42
N PHE A 31 3.58 6.96 -1.73
CA PHE A 31 3.56 6.86 -0.28
C PHE A 31 4.27 8.04 0.40
N ALA A 32 5.39 8.53 -0.15
CA ALA A 32 6.06 9.72 0.37
C ALA A 32 5.14 10.94 0.34
N LYS A 33 4.40 11.13 -0.77
CA LYS A 33 3.38 12.18 -0.90
C LYS A 33 2.24 12.00 0.12
N LEU A 34 1.78 10.77 0.33
CA LEU A 34 0.78 10.45 1.35
C LEU A 34 1.26 10.81 2.77
N ALA A 35 2.51 10.47 3.10
CA ALA A 35 3.10 10.76 4.39
C ALA A 35 3.28 12.27 4.63
N ALA A 36 3.52 13.04 3.56
CA ALA A 36 3.55 14.50 3.58
C ALA A 36 2.16 15.16 3.49
N GLU A 37 1.09 14.36 3.41
CA GLU A 37 -0.30 14.82 3.21
C GLU A 37 -0.49 15.71 1.97
N GLU A 38 0.31 15.47 0.92
CA GLU A 38 0.23 16.22 -0.32
C GLU A 38 -1.08 15.90 -1.09
N PRO A 39 -1.77 16.92 -1.63
CA PRO A 39 -2.97 16.72 -2.46
C PRO A 39 -2.75 15.77 -3.65
N GLU A 40 -1.53 15.71 -4.17
CA GLU A 40 -1.07 14.90 -5.29
C GLU A 40 -0.98 13.40 -4.96
N ALA A 41 -1.04 13.02 -3.67
CA ALA A 41 -1.02 11.62 -3.27
C ALA A 41 -2.14 10.81 -3.96
N LYS A 42 -3.36 11.38 -4.02
CA LYS A 42 -4.52 10.74 -4.66
C LYS A 42 -4.28 10.44 -6.14
N GLN A 43 -3.72 11.40 -6.86
CA GLN A 43 -3.42 11.26 -8.29
C GLN A 43 -2.30 10.24 -8.51
N SER A 44 -1.28 10.24 -7.64
CA SER A 44 -0.16 9.30 -7.71
C SER A 44 -0.62 7.86 -7.49
N PHE A 45 -1.51 7.62 -6.52
CA PHE A 45 -2.12 6.29 -6.33
C PHE A 45 -3.07 5.88 -7.47
N ALA A 46 -3.83 6.82 -8.04
CA ALA A 46 -4.68 6.53 -9.20
C ALA A 46 -3.85 6.12 -10.43
N ALA A 47 -2.74 6.81 -10.68
CA ALA A 47 -1.80 6.45 -11.75
C ALA A 47 -1.16 5.08 -11.50
N LEU A 48 -0.72 4.81 -10.27
CA LEU A 48 -0.12 3.52 -9.88
C LEU A 48 -1.09 2.36 -10.11
N VAL A 49 -2.34 2.48 -9.63
CA VAL A 49 -3.39 1.46 -9.81
C VAL A 49 -3.71 1.27 -11.29
N GLY A 50 -3.81 2.36 -12.06
CA GLY A 50 -4.09 2.29 -13.50
C GLY A 50 -2.96 1.68 -14.33
N GLN A 51 -1.71 1.87 -13.92
CA GLN A 51 -0.53 1.44 -14.68
C GLN A 51 -0.08 0.01 -14.33
N TYR A 52 -0.11 -0.37 -13.04
CA TYR A 52 0.45 -1.65 -12.59
C TYR A 52 -0.62 -2.66 -12.16
N GLY A 53 -1.86 -2.23 -11.93
CA GLY A 53 -2.98 -3.11 -11.58
C GLY A 53 -2.83 -3.83 -10.23
N ASP A 54 -3.96 -4.30 -9.69
CA ASP A 54 -4.15 -5.26 -8.59
C ASP A 54 -3.25 -5.25 -7.33
N ASP A 55 -2.39 -4.24 -7.12
CA ASP A 55 -1.71 -4.05 -5.83
C ASP A 55 -2.77 -3.75 -4.76
N PRO A 56 -3.03 -4.67 -3.81
CA PRO A 56 -4.10 -4.49 -2.84
C PRO A 56 -3.84 -3.30 -1.91
N LEU A 57 -2.57 -2.98 -1.65
CA LEU A 57 -2.15 -1.89 -0.77
C LEU A 57 -2.30 -0.53 -1.46
N ALA A 58 -1.89 -0.42 -2.74
CA ALA A 58 -2.16 0.77 -3.55
C ALA A 58 -3.67 1.04 -3.68
N ASN A 59 -4.45 -0.01 -3.94
CA ASN A 59 -5.91 0.08 -4.00
C ASN A 59 -6.53 0.50 -2.67
N PHE A 60 -6.03 -0.01 -1.55
CA PHE A 60 -6.45 0.38 -0.21
C PHE A 60 -6.23 1.87 0.04
N HIS A 61 -5.03 2.39 -0.24
CA HIS A 61 -4.72 3.81 -0.09
C HIS A 61 -5.56 4.69 -1.01
N LEU A 62 -5.75 4.29 -2.27
CA LEU A 62 -6.60 5.02 -3.21
C LEU A 62 -8.05 5.13 -2.72
N LYS A 63 -8.63 4.02 -2.25
CA LYS A 63 -10.01 4.01 -1.71
C LYS A 63 -10.17 4.97 -0.53
N ARG A 64 -9.21 4.97 0.40
CA ARG A 64 -9.19 5.91 1.53
C ARG A 64 -9.14 7.36 1.08
N LEU A 65 -8.20 7.69 0.19
CA LEU A 65 -8.06 9.06 -0.34
C LEU A 65 -9.31 9.52 -1.12
N LEU A 66 -9.98 8.61 -1.82
CA LEU A 66 -11.26 8.89 -2.50
C LEU A 66 -12.40 9.13 -1.49
N ALA A 67 -12.38 8.47 -0.35
CA ALA A 67 -13.32 8.71 0.76
C ALA A 67 -13.06 10.01 1.53
N GLY A 68 -11.94 10.70 1.25
CA GLY A 68 -11.58 11.97 1.87
C GLY A 68 -10.59 11.84 3.02
N ASP A 69 -10.10 10.64 3.32
CA ASP A 69 -9.01 10.45 4.27
C ASP A 69 -7.72 11.13 3.76
N THR A 70 -6.82 11.44 4.69
CA THR A 70 -5.45 11.90 4.41
C THR A 70 -4.44 11.13 5.25
N GLY A 71 -3.16 11.28 4.90
CA GLY A 71 -2.07 10.76 5.71
C GLY A 71 -1.95 9.23 5.77
N CYS A 72 -0.90 8.79 6.45
CA CYS A 72 -0.58 7.38 6.64
C CYS A 72 -1.22 6.76 7.89
N ARG A 73 -1.83 7.56 8.77
CA ARG A 73 -2.51 7.06 9.97
C ARG A 73 -3.81 6.37 9.60
N ILE A 74 -3.90 5.08 9.92
CA ILE A 74 -5.10 4.26 9.72
C ILE A 74 -5.71 3.97 11.09
N VAL A 75 -6.97 4.35 11.27
CA VAL A 75 -7.73 4.03 12.49
C VAL A 75 -8.62 2.84 12.18
N PHE A 76 -8.43 1.74 12.90
CA PHE A 76 -9.32 0.59 12.84
C PHE A 76 -10.48 0.80 13.80
N GLU A 77 -11.68 0.91 13.27
CA GLU A 77 -12.90 0.85 14.08
C GLU A 77 -13.39 -0.61 14.10
N GLN A 78 -13.38 -1.22 15.29
CA GLN A 78 -14.07 -2.50 15.48
C GLN A 78 -15.58 -2.26 15.42
N LYS A 79 -16.26 -2.97 14.51
CA LYS A 79 -17.71 -3.13 14.55
C LYS A 79 -18.11 -4.30 15.45
#